data_AF-A0A177AVE2-F1
#
_entry.id   AF-A0A177AVE2-F1
#
_cell.length_a   1.000
_cell.length_b   1.000
_cell.length_c   1.000
_cell.angle_alpha   90.00
_cell.angle_beta   90.00
_cell.angle_gamma   90.00
#
_symmetry.space_group_name_H-M   'P 1'
#
loop_
_entity.id
_entity.type
_entity.pdbx_description
1 polymer ?
#
loop_
_entity_poly.entity_id
_entity_poly.type
_entity_poly.pdbx_seq_one_letter_code
_entity_poly.pdbx_strand_id
1 'polypeptide(L)'
;RYHIEKNEYLHRKLAISEAHSSIKNQINYVKDQFSRLVKTNVFKSTFQIWFKDSIGTINGFRMGWLPEMNITCDEINFGFGQCVLLLNSMARKIGIDFEKYRMVSFGNESYIEELSVKCTKKLILYMPHTLKYTPNKEFDKGLVAFLACKNLLSKKLMRMDNSIIFPYIIESDRLLDQHNKSAYSIRTVNNTQEQWTRALKFMLSNLKWGIAFVSSYYYNECDIRKDI
;
A
#
# COMPACT_ATOMS: atom_id res chain seq x y z
N ARG A 1 -65.44 24.02 8.78
CA ARG A 1 -64.98 22.60 8.73
C ARG A 1 -63.89 22.40 7.68
N TYR A 2 -64.15 22.63 6.39
CA TYR A 2 -63.14 22.49 5.32
C TYR A 2 -61.81 23.24 5.56
N HIS A 3 -61.86 24.50 6.00
CA HIS A 3 -60.65 25.26 6.29
C HIS A 3 -59.82 24.72 7.47
N ILE A 4 -60.46 24.08 8.44
CA ILE A 4 -59.81 23.48 9.61
C ILE A 4 -59.09 22.20 9.17
N GLU A 5 -59.79 21.32 8.44
CA GLU A 5 -59.20 20.09 7.88
C GLU A 5 -58.05 20.38 6.91
N LYS A 6 -58.18 21.43 6.08
CA LYS A 6 -57.11 21.88 5.18
C LYS A 6 -55.88 22.36 5.95
N ASN A 7 -56.07 23.12 7.04
CA ASN A 7 -54.97 23.56 7.89
C ASN A 7 -54.29 22.38 8.60
N GLU A 8 -55.07 21.45 9.16
CA GLU A 8 -54.52 20.24 9.79
C GLU A 8 -53.72 19.40 8.80
N TYR A 9 -54.21 19.22 7.58
CA TYR A 9 -53.48 18.54 6.51
C TYR A 9 -52.17 19.26 6.15
N LEU A 10 -52.17 20.59 6.04
CA LEU A 10 -50.96 21.37 5.78
C LEU A 10 -49.94 21.21 6.91
N HIS A 11 -50.37 21.31 8.17
CA HIS A 11 -49.50 21.13 9.33
C HIS A 11 -48.87 19.73 9.35
N ARG A 12 -49.66 18.70 9.03
CA ARG A 12 -49.15 17.32 8.98
C ARG A 12 -48.14 17.12 7.85
N LYS A 13 -48.40 17.71 6.69
CA LYS A 13 -47.48 17.67 5.54
C LYS A 13 -46.17 18.41 5.83
N LEU A 14 -46.24 19.55 6.52
CA LEU A 14 -45.07 20.30 6.96
C LEU A 14 -44.23 19.49 7.97
N ALA A 15 -44.87 18.91 8.99
CA ALA A 15 -44.19 18.08 9.99
C ALA A 15 -43.48 16.87 9.36
N ILE A 16 -44.10 16.21 8.38
CA ILE A 16 -43.49 15.10 7.63
C ILE A 16 -42.30 15.60 6.80
N SER A 17 -42.42 16.75 6.15
CA SER A 17 -41.34 17.36 5.36
C SER A 17 -40.14 17.74 6.23
N GLU A 18 -40.37 18.31 7.41
CA GLU A 18 -39.33 18.65 8.38
C GLU A 18 -38.64 17.40 8.92
N ALA A 19 -39.40 16.37 9.29
CA ALA A 19 -38.86 15.08 9.71
C ALA A 19 -37.99 14.45 8.61
N HIS A 20 -38.46 14.47 7.36
CA HIS A 20 -37.70 13.96 6.22
C HIS A 20 -36.40 14.74 5.98
N SER A 21 -36.44 16.07 6.09
CA SER A 21 -35.26 16.93 5.96
C SER A 21 -34.25 16.66 7.08
N SER A 22 -34.73 16.49 8.32
CA SER A 22 -33.91 16.15 9.48
C SER A 22 -33.19 14.81 9.30
N ILE A 23 -33.91 13.76 8.88
CA ILE A 23 -33.34 12.44 8.62
C ILE A 23 -32.31 12.51 7.49
N LYS A 24 -32.60 13.24 6.40
CA LYS A 24 -31.66 13.42 5.29
C LYS A 24 -30.37 14.11 5.73
N ASN A 25 -30.47 15.12 6.58
CA ASN A 25 -29.31 15.81 7.14
C ASN A 25 -28.48 14.89 8.04
N GLN A 26 -29.13 14.06 8.86
CA GLN A 26 -28.45 13.04 9.67
C GLN A 26 -27.73 12.00 8.80
N ILE A 27 -28.38 11.51 7.74
CA ILE A 27 -27.76 10.59 6.77
C ILE A 27 -26.54 11.24 6.12
N ASN A 28 -26.65 12.50 5.68
CA ASN A 28 -25.53 13.22 5.08
C ASN A 28 -24.38 13.44 6.07
N TYR A 29 -24.68 13.78 7.32
CA TYR A 29 -23.68 13.93 8.38
C TYR A 29 -22.96 12.61 8.66
N VAL A 30 -23.69 11.51 8.80
CA VAL A 30 -23.10 10.17 9.01
C VAL A 30 -22.28 9.75 7.79
N LYS A 31 -22.75 10.02 6.56
CA LYS A 31 -21.99 9.78 5.34
C LYS A 31 -20.69 10.59 5.29
N ASP A 32 -20.69 11.84 5.73
CA ASP A 32 -19.48 12.67 5.80
C ASP A 32 -18.51 12.17 6.88
N GLN A 33 -18.99 11.86 8.09
CA GLN A 33 -18.17 11.27 9.15
C GLN A 33 -17.57 9.92 8.71
N PHE A 34 -18.37 9.06 8.07
CA PHE A 34 -17.90 7.81 7.48
C PHE A 34 -16.86 8.06 6.38
N SER A 35 -17.11 9.02 5.48
CA SER A 35 -16.15 9.41 4.44
C SER A 35 -14.83 9.93 5.03
N ARG A 36 -14.86 10.66 6.15
CA ARG A 36 -13.69 11.13 6.88
C ARG A 36 -12.92 9.99 7.57
N LEU A 37 -13.63 9.05 8.18
CA LEU A 37 -13.04 7.86 8.80
C LEU A 37 -12.41 6.94 7.74
N VAL A 38 -13.07 6.77 6.60
CA VAL A 38 -12.56 6.03 5.43
C VAL A 38 -11.33 6.71 4.84
N LYS A 39 -11.32 8.05 4.73
CA LYS A 39 -10.14 8.82 4.31
C LYS A 39 -8.95 8.62 5.27
N THR A 40 -9.23 8.23 6.51
CA THR A 40 -8.25 7.85 7.53
C THR A 40 -8.00 6.35 7.49
N ASN A 41 -7.67 5.83 6.29
CA ASN A 41 -7.34 4.42 6.15
C ASN A 41 -6.19 4.06 7.11
N VAL A 42 -6.37 2.99 7.91
CA VAL A 42 -5.38 2.55 8.90
C VAL A 42 -4.02 2.34 8.27
N PHE A 43 -3.94 1.77 7.05
CA PHE A 43 -2.67 1.63 6.35
C PHE A 43 -2.02 2.97 6.00
N LYS A 44 -2.80 3.97 5.57
CA LYS A 44 -2.29 5.30 5.27
C LYS A 44 -1.78 6.02 6.53
N SER A 45 -2.44 5.82 7.66
CA SER A 45 -2.03 6.40 8.96
C SER A 45 -0.80 5.70 9.53
N THR A 46 -0.71 4.37 9.40
CA THR A 46 0.39 3.55 9.94
C THR A 46 1.63 3.54 9.05
N PHE A 47 1.46 3.60 7.72
CA PHE A 47 2.54 3.54 6.74
C PHE A 47 2.53 4.79 5.85
N GLN A 48 3.23 5.82 6.31
CA GLN A 48 3.34 7.09 5.63
C GLN A 48 4.42 7.02 4.55
N ILE A 49 3.99 6.83 3.30
CA ILE A 49 4.89 6.83 2.14
C ILE A 49 4.92 8.22 1.49
N TRP A 50 6.09 8.84 1.50
CA TRP A 50 6.35 10.16 0.92
C TRP A 50 7.50 10.11 -0.08
N PHE A 51 7.62 11.14 -0.91
CA PHE A 51 8.70 11.27 -1.88
C PHE A 51 9.34 12.64 -1.68
N LYS A 52 10.62 12.65 -1.32
CA LYS A 52 11.43 13.85 -1.19
C LYS A 52 12.46 13.83 -2.31
N ASP A 53 12.30 14.73 -3.28
CA ASP A 53 13.16 14.82 -4.46
C ASP A 53 13.31 13.47 -5.19
N SER A 54 14.53 12.92 -5.22
CA SER A 54 14.89 11.65 -5.86
C SER A 54 14.68 10.41 -4.99
N ILE A 55 14.39 10.56 -3.69
CA ILE A 55 14.27 9.46 -2.72
C ILE A 55 12.82 9.26 -2.27
N GLY A 56 12.41 8.00 -2.12
CA GLY A 56 11.18 7.65 -1.41
C GLY A 56 11.43 7.40 0.08
N THR A 57 10.48 7.78 0.93
CA THR A 57 10.52 7.52 2.36
C THR A 57 9.30 6.73 2.82
N ILE A 58 9.49 5.90 3.86
CA ILE A 58 8.41 5.20 4.55
C ILE A 58 8.55 5.42 6.05
N ASN A 59 7.53 6.00 6.69
CA ASN A 59 7.57 6.34 8.13
C ASN A 59 8.81 7.15 8.54
N GLY A 60 9.28 8.02 7.64
CA GLY A 60 10.47 8.85 7.84
C GLY A 60 11.79 8.20 7.40
N PHE A 61 11.85 6.88 7.20
CA PHE A 61 13.06 6.19 6.75
C PHE A 61 13.30 6.38 5.25
N ARG A 62 14.49 6.85 4.87
CA ARG A 62 14.89 7.07 3.48
C ARG A 62 15.31 5.77 2.81
N MET A 63 14.67 5.48 1.68
CA MET A 63 14.93 4.27 0.89
C MET A 63 15.72 4.63 -0.37
N GLY A 64 17.03 4.47 -0.28
CA GLY A 64 17.94 4.81 -1.36
C GLY A 64 19.34 5.07 -0.85
N TRP A 65 20.26 5.22 -1.79
CA TRP A 65 21.63 5.63 -1.50
C TRP A 65 21.97 6.78 -2.45
N LEU A 66 22.26 7.96 -1.90
CA LEU A 66 22.75 9.11 -2.64
C LEU A 66 24.07 9.58 -2.02
N PRO A 67 25.13 9.85 -2.82
CA PRO A 67 26.43 10.29 -2.30
C PRO A 67 26.36 11.56 -1.44
N GLU A 68 25.39 12.43 -1.71
CA GLU A 68 25.19 13.70 -1.00
C GLU A 68 24.52 13.53 0.38
N MET A 69 23.94 12.36 0.66
CA MET A 69 23.20 12.10 1.90
C MET A 69 23.85 10.99 2.71
N ASN A 70 24.15 11.29 3.98
CA ASN A 70 24.62 10.29 4.96
C ASN A 70 23.47 9.38 5.38
N ILE A 71 23.11 8.41 4.54
CA ILE A 71 22.11 7.37 4.83
C ILE A 71 22.85 6.14 5.35
N THR A 72 22.37 5.58 6.47
CA THR A 72 22.95 4.36 7.05
C THR A 72 22.25 3.11 6.51
N CYS A 73 22.96 1.98 6.47
CA CYS A 73 22.33 0.70 6.13
C CYS A 73 21.17 0.38 7.10
N ASP A 74 21.27 0.76 8.37
CA ASP A 74 20.20 0.59 9.35
C ASP A 74 18.90 1.30 8.96
N GLU A 75 18.99 2.54 8.48
CA GLU A 75 17.82 3.30 8.06
C GLU A 75 17.08 2.58 6.92
N ILE A 76 17.85 2.09 5.93
CA ILE A 76 17.31 1.33 4.80
C ILE A 76 16.71 0.01 5.29
N ASN A 77 17.39 -0.70 6.19
CA ASN A 77 16.94 -1.94 6.77
C ASN A 77 15.61 -1.78 7.54
N PHE A 78 15.47 -0.72 8.34
CA PHE A 78 14.20 -0.37 8.99
C PHE A 78 13.10 -0.07 7.97
N GLY A 79 13.44 0.69 6.92
CA GLY A 79 12.50 0.96 5.83
C GLY A 79 12.01 -0.31 5.12
N PHE A 80 12.89 -1.30 4.88
CA PHE A 80 12.50 -2.61 4.37
C PHE A 80 11.60 -3.37 5.36
N GLY A 81 11.89 -3.32 6.66
CA GLY A 81 11.02 -3.92 7.67
C GLY A 81 9.60 -3.34 7.66
N GLN A 82 9.48 -2.02 7.50
CA GLN A 82 8.18 -1.36 7.32
C GLN A 82 7.49 -1.80 6.02
N CYS A 83 8.23 -1.93 4.91
CA CYS A 83 7.69 -2.40 3.63
C CYS A 83 7.18 -3.85 3.71
N VAL A 84 7.92 -4.73 4.38
CA VAL A 84 7.53 -6.14 4.61
C VAL A 84 6.27 -6.21 5.46
N LEU A 85 6.23 -5.46 6.56
CA LEU A 85 5.04 -5.41 7.43
C LEU A 85 3.81 -4.89 6.67
N LEU A 86 3.97 -3.82 5.89
CA LEU A 86 2.91 -3.25 5.07
C LEU A 86 2.39 -4.26 4.04
N LEU A 87 3.29 -4.89 3.27
CA LEU A 87 2.91 -5.85 2.24
C LEU A 87 2.20 -7.07 2.84
N ASN A 88 2.72 -7.61 3.93
CA ASN A 88 2.10 -8.71 4.66
C ASN A 88 0.71 -8.33 5.19
N SER A 89 0.56 -7.12 5.72
CA SER A 89 -0.73 -6.64 6.24
C SER A 89 -1.77 -6.41 5.13
N MET A 90 -1.36 -5.89 3.96
CA MET A 90 -2.23 -5.77 2.79
C MET A 90 -2.66 -7.14 2.25
N ALA A 91 -1.71 -8.08 2.16
CA ALA A 91 -1.99 -9.43 1.68
C ALA A 91 -2.97 -10.17 2.60
N ARG A 92 -2.75 -10.10 3.92
CA ARG A 92 -3.69 -10.64 4.92
C ARG A 92 -5.07 -10.01 4.81
N LYS A 93 -5.12 -8.69 4.58
CA LYS A 93 -6.38 -7.98 4.43
C LYS A 93 -7.19 -8.54 3.25
N ILE A 94 -6.56 -8.69 2.08
CA ILE A 94 -7.18 -9.21 0.84
C ILE A 94 -7.40 -10.74 0.87
N GLY A 95 -6.78 -11.45 1.80
CA GLY A 95 -6.83 -12.92 1.85
C GLY A 95 -5.95 -13.57 0.78
N ILE A 96 -4.72 -13.07 0.62
CA ILE A 96 -3.70 -13.72 -0.21
C ILE A 96 -2.82 -14.59 0.68
N ASP A 97 -2.83 -15.89 0.39
CA ASP A 97 -1.84 -16.82 0.92
C ASP A 97 -0.70 -16.98 -0.07
N PHE A 98 0.50 -16.63 0.36
CA PHE A 98 1.70 -16.79 -0.44
C PHE A 98 2.22 -18.23 -0.29
N GLU A 99 1.88 -19.09 -1.26
CA GLU A 99 2.28 -20.52 -1.23
C GLU A 99 3.81 -20.71 -1.17
N LYS A 100 4.55 -19.89 -1.92
CA LYS A 100 6.00 -20.01 -2.07
C LYS A 100 6.80 -19.20 -1.04
N TYR A 101 6.24 -18.13 -0.48
CA TYR A 101 7.00 -17.16 0.30
C TYR A 101 6.28 -16.80 1.59
N ARG A 102 6.98 -16.85 2.72
CA ARG A 102 6.48 -16.31 3.98
C ARG A 102 7.28 -15.09 4.37
N MET A 103 6.62 -13.94 4.44
CA MET A 103 7.23 -12.68 4.86
C MET A 103 7.30 -12.60 6.39
N VAL A 104 8.48 -12.27 6.92
CA VAL A 104 8.71 -12.06 8.35
C VAL A 104 9.28 -10.66 8.57
N SER A 105 8.44 -9.77 9.11
CA SER A 105 8.88 -8.44 9.54
C SER A 105 9.57 -8.56 10.90
N PHE A 106 10.85 -8.24 10.97
CA PHE A 106 11.67 -8.32 12.18
C PHE A 106 12.54 -7.07 12.31
N GLY A 107 11.88 -5.90 12.39
CA GLY A 107 12.58 -4.61 12.48
C GLY A 107 13.57 -4.39 11.33
N ASN A 108 14.81 -4.06 11.67
CA ASN A 108 15.94 -3.88 10.76
C ASN A 108 16.59 -5.19 10.29
N GLU A 109 16.10 -6.36 10.69
CA GLU A 109 16.61 -7.65 10.23
C GLU A 109 15.51 -8.51 9.59
N SER A 110 14.59 -7.83 8.90
CA SER A 110 13.48 -8.49 8.22
C SER A 110 13.96 -9.44 7.12
N TYR A 111 13.15 -10.46 6.83
CA TYR A 111 13.51 -11.50 5.86
C TYR A 111 12.28 -12.18 5.25
N ILE A 112 12.51 -12.96 4.20
CA ILE A 112 11.51 -13.79 3.54
C ILE A 112 11.96 -15.24 3.60
N GLU A 113 11.06 -16.11 4.00
CA GLU A 113 11.24 -17.56 3.94
C GLU A 113 10.71 -18.08 2.61
N GLU A 114 11.57 -18.66 1.78
CA GLU A 114 11.14 -19.43 0.61
C GLU A 114 10.74 -20.83 1.08
N LEU A 115 9.45 -21.12 0.97
CA LEU A 115 8.85 -22.40 1.33
C LEU A 115 9.08 -23.37 0.17
N SER A 116 9.91 -24.39 0.40
CA SER A 116 10.09 -25.52 -0.50
C SER A 116 9.74 -26.82 0.21
N VAL A 117 9.39 -27.85 -0.55
CA VAL A 117 9.01 -29.18 0.00
C VAL A 117 10.12 -29.79 0.86
N LYS A 118 11.39 -29.42 0.62
CA LYS A 118 12.57 -30.05 1.26
C LYS A 118 13.20 -29.20 2.37
N CYS A 119 13.15 -27.88 2.25
CA CYS A 119 13.72 -26.97 3.25
C CYS A 119 13.14 -25.55 3.15
N THR A 120 13.09 -24.86 4.28
CA THR A 120 12.76 -23.43 4.33
C THR A 120 14.06 -22.63 4.21
N LYS A 121 14.18 -21.83 3.15
CA LYS A 121 15.38 -21.00 2.93
C LYS A 121 15.12 -19.56 3.37
N LYS A 122 15.97 -19.04 4.26
CA LYS A 122 15.93 -17.64 4.70
C LYS A 122 16.58 -16.73 3.66
N LEU A 123 15.80 -15.81 3.10
CA LEU A 123 16.24 -14.75 2.18
C LEU A 123 16.25 -13.42 2.93
N ILE A 124 17.44 -12.90 3.20
CA ILE A 124 17.60 -11.68 4.02
C ILE A 124 17.13 -10.44 3.26
N LEU A 125 16.46 -9.52 3.97
CA LEU A 125 16.09 -8.19 3.50
C LEU A 125 16.78 -7.08 4.30
N TYR A 126 17.98 -7.38 4.79
CA TYR A 126 18.83 -6.43 5.46
C TYR A 126 20.26 -6.52 4.94
N MET A 127 20.92 -5.38 4.91
CA MET A 127 22.35 -5.27 4.66
C MET A 127 23.12 -5.29 6.00
N PRO A 128 24.39 -5.71 6.00
CA PRO A 128 25.24 -5.57 7.19
C PRO A 128 25.25 -4.12 7.69
N HIS A 129 25.42 -3.94 9.01
CA HIS A 129 25.50 -2.63 9.69
C HIS A 129 26.79 -1.88 9.34
N THR A 130 26.92 -1.47 8.07
CA THR A 130 28.07 -0.75 7.55
C THR A 130 27.67 0.66 7.12
N LEU A 131 28.60 1.61 7.19
CA LEU A 131 28.38 2.98 6.69
C LEU A 131 28.56 3.10 5.17
N LYS A 132 29.00 2.03 4.49
CA LYS A 132 29.26 2.03 3.05
C LYS A 132 28.26 1.14 2.32
N TYR A 133 27.73 1.64 1.22
CA TYR A 133 26.97 0.84 0.27
C TYR A 133 27.83 -0.32 -0.23
N THR A 134 27.39 -1.55 0.04
CA THR A 134 28.08 -2.76 -0.39
C THR A 134 27.07 -3.67 -1.08
N PRO A 135 27.18 -3.85 -2.42
CA PRO A 135 26.32 -4.77 -3.16
C PRO A 135 26.36 -6.18 -2.56
N ASN A 136 25.21 -6.83 -2.42
CA ASN A 136 25.12 -8.13 -1.77
C ASN A 136 24.15 -9.06 -2.51
N LYS A 137 24.67 -10.19 -2.99
CA LYS A 137 23.90 -11.20 -3.75
C LYS A 137 22.81 -11.89 -2.91
N GLU A 138 23.02 -12.11 -1.61
CA GLU A 138 22.01 -12.74 -0.75
C GLU A 138 20.87 -11.76 -0.46
N PHE A 139 21.20 -10.48 -0.25
CA PHE A 139 20.21 -9.42 -0.14
C PHE A 139 19.39 -9.26 -1.42
N ASP A 140 20.05 -9.30 -2.60
CA ASP A 140 19.37 -9.25 -3.90
C ASP A 140 18.35 -10.37 -4.09
N LYS A 141 18.62 -11.59 -3.59
CA LYS A 141 17.64 -12.70 -3.62
C LYS A 141 16.41 -12.36 -2.79
N GLY A 142 16.60 -11.78 -1.60
CA GLY A 142 15.51 -11.27 -0.77
C GLY A 142 14.69 -10.20 -1.48
N LEU A 143 15.35 -9.21 -2.10
CA LEU A 143 14.69 -8.12 -2.83
C LEU A 143 13.83 -8.63 -4.00
N VAL A 144 14.36 -9.58 -4.77
CA VAL A 144 13.60 -10.20 -5.88
C VAL A 144 12.41 -11.00 -5.35
N ALA A 145 12.56 -11.74 -4.25
CA ALA A 145 11.46 -12.45 -3.61
C ALA A 145 10.38 -11.49 -3.09
N PHE A 146 10.79 -10.37 -2.47
CA PHE A 146 9.87 -9.32 -2.02
C PHE A 146 9.09 -8.73 -3.20
N LEU A 147 9.78 -8.41 -4.28
CA LEU A 147 9.17 -7.86 -5.48
C LEU A 147 8.19 -8.86 -6.14
N ALA A 148 8.51 -10.15 -6.11
CA ALA A 148 7.61 -11.22 -6.55
C ALA A 148 6.33 -11.29 -5.69
N CYS A 149 6.44 -11.17 -4.36
CA CYS A 149 5.28 -11.10 -3.46
C CYS A 149 4.40 -9.88 -3.77
N LYS A 150 5.03 -8.71 -3.97
CA LYS A 150 4.29 -7.51 -4.36
C LYS A 150 3.61 -7.66 -5.73
N ASN A 151 4.25 -8.34 -6.68
CA ASN A 151 3.65 -8.61 -7.99
C ASN A 151 2.42 -9.53 -7.87
N LEU A 152 2.47 -10.55 -7.00
CA LEU A 152 1.32 -11.40 -6.73
C LEU A 152 0.14 -10.60 -6.17
N LEU A 153 0.40 -9.69 -5.22
CA LEU A 153 -0.60 -8.75 -4.71
C LEU A 153 -1.23 -7.92 -5.84
N SER A 154 -0.39 -7.31 -6.70
CA SER A 154 -0.88 -6.51 -7.82
C SER A 154 -1.75 -7.32 -8.77
N LYS A 155 -1.34 -8.54 -9.14
CA LYS A 155 -2.12 -9.42 -10.01
C LYS A 155 -3.46 -9.82 -9.38
N LYS A 156 -3.50 -10.10 -8.07
CA LYS A 156 -4.75 -10.40 -7.37
C LYS A 156 -5.70 -9.21 -7.37
N LEU A 157 -5.20 -8.01 -7.07
CA LEU A 157 -5.99 -6.78 -7.10
C LEU A 157 -6.56 -6.51 -8.50
N MET A 158 -5.72 -6.61 -9.54
CA MET A 158 -6.16 -6.44 -10.94
C MET A 158 -7.22 -7.47 -11.36
N ARG A 159 -7.17 -8.70 -10.83
CA ARG A 159 -8.21 -9.73 -11.08
C ARG A 159 -9.51 -9.45 -10.35
N MET A 160 -9.46 -8.76 -9.22
CA MET A 160 -10.64 -8.38 -8.44
C MET A 160 -11.32 -7.15 -9.06
N ASP A 161 -10.54 -6.23 -9.61
CA ASP A 161 -11.02 -5.04 -10.31
C ASP A 161 -10.11 -4.71 -11.49
N ASN A 162 -10.64 -4.89 -12.71
CA ASN A 162 -9.93 -4.66 -13.96
C ASN A 162 -9.60 -3.18 -14.22
N SER A 163 -10.19 -2.25 -13.47
CA SER A 163 -9.86 -0.81 -13.55
C SER A 163 -8.57 -0.46 -12.81
N ILE A 164 -8.07 -1.35 -11.95
CA ILE A 164 -6.84 -1.13 -11.18
C ILE A 164 -5.64 -1.24 -12.11
N ILE A 165 -4.91 -0.13 -12.26
CA ILE A 165 -3.65 -0.08 -13.01
C ILE A 165 -2.57 0.46 -12.08
N PHE A 166 -1.51 -0.33 -11.89
CA PHE A 166 -0.32 0.12 -11.17
C PHE A 166 0.58 0.91 -12.12
N PRO A 167 1.18 2.03 -11.67
CA PRO A 167 2.02 2.87 -12.53
C PRO A 167 3.32 2.18 -12.98
N TYR A 168 3.87 1.30 -12.13
CA TYR A 168 5.12 0.60 -12.44
C TYR A 168 4.88 -0.90 -12.57
N ILE A 169 5.10 -1.45 -13.77
CA ILE A 169 5.00 -2.90 -14.00
C ILE A 169 6.20 -3.60 -13.39
N ILE A 170 5.97 -4.81 -12.87
CA ILE A 170 7.03 -5.65 -12.32
C ILE A 170 7.29 -6.83 -13.26
N GLU A 171 8.50 -6.89 -13.78
CA GLU A 171 9.01 -7.99 -14.58
C GLU A 171 10.27 -8.55 -13.91
N SER A 172 10.14 -9.74 -13.31
CA SER A 172 11.23 -10.39 -12.58
C SER A 172 11.84 -9.49 -11.50
N ASP A 173 13.02 -8.92 -11.74
CA ASP A 173 13.76 -8.04 -10.83
C ASP A 173 13.67 -6.55 -11.18
N ARG A 174 12.93 -6.19 -12.23
CA ARG A 174 12.85 -4.81 -12.75
C ARG A 174 11.47 -4.19 -12.55
N LEU A 175 11.49 -2.89 -12.29
CA LEU A 175 10.33 -2.01 -12.24
C LEU A 175 10.32 -1.11 -13.48
N LEU A 176 9.30 -1.24 -14.31
CA LEU A 176 9.15 -0.53 -15.57
C LEU A 176 8.16 0.62 -15.43
N ASP A 177 8.57 1.80 -15.84
CA ASP A 177 7.70 2.96 -16.04
C ASP A 177 7.16 2.95 -17.47
N GLN A 178 5.84 2.77 -17.62
CA GLN A 178 5.18 2.73 -18.92
C GLN A 178 5.28 4.05 -19.68
N HIS A 179 5.33 5.18 -18.98
CA HIS A 179 5.31 6.50 -19.61
C HIS A 179 6.69 6.85 -20.19
N ASN A 180 7.74 6.62 -19.40
CA ASN A 180 9.11 7.00 -19.77
C ASN A 180 9.90 5.85 -20.42
N LYS A 181 9.31 4.66 -20.55
CA LYS A 181 9.98 3.42 -21.01
C LYS A 181 11.28 3.12 -20.25
N SER A 182 11.37 3.58 -19.00
CA SER A 182 12.53 3.38 -18.15
C SER A 182 12.32 2.13 -17.29
N ALA A 183 13.37 1.32 -17.15
CA ALA A 183 13.34 0.11 -16.34
C ALA A 183 14.53 0.09 -15.39
N TYR A 184 14.26 -0.05 -14.09
CA TYR A 184 15.29 -0.08 -13.07
C TYR A 184 15.25 -1.40 -12.31
N SER A 185 16.42 -2.01 -12.09
CA SER A 185 16.53 -3.25 -11.31
C SER A 185 16.50 -2.95 -9.82
N ILE A 186 15.85 -3.81 -9.05
CA ILE A 186 15.88 -3.78 -7.59
C ILE A 186 17.18 -4.35 -7.02
N ARG A 187 17.99 -5.05 -7.83
CA ARG A 187 19.26 -5.64 -7.38
C ARG A 187 20.30 -4.57 -7.11
N THR A 188 21.14 -4.82 -6.12
CA THR A 188 22.29 -3.99 -5.77
C THR A 188 23.52 -4.33 -6.63
N VAL A 189 23.67 -5.60 -7.02
CA VAL A 189 24.80 -6.07 -7.85
C VAL A 189 24.60 -5.65 -9.31
N ASN A 190 25.68 -5.19 -9.95
CA ASN A 190 25.69 -4.66 -11.32
C ASN A 190 24.69 -3.50 -11.54
N ASN A 191 24.53 -2.65 -10.52
CA ASN A 191 23.61 -1.52 -10.53
C ASN A 191 24.28 -0.27 -9.96
N THR A 192 23.85 0.92 -10.39
CA THR A 192 24.32 2.18 -9.78
C THR A 192 23.44 2.55 -8.59
N GLN A 193 23.99 3.35 -7.67
CA GLN A 193 23.25 3.81 -6.48
C GLN A 193 22.02 4.64 -6.86
N GLU A 194 22.12 5.43 -7.92
CA GLU A 194 21.04 6.27 -8.44
C GLU A 194 19.93 5.43 -9.07
N GLN A 195 20.31 4.43 -9.88
CA GLN A 195 19.36 3.51 -10.51
C GLN A 195 18.63 2.65 -9.47
N TRP A 196 19.36 2.15 -8.48
CA TRP A 196 18.78 1.40 -7.37
C TRP A 196 17.83 2.27 -6.54
N THR A 197 18.21 3.51 -6.25
CA THR A 197 17.35 4.48 -5.55
C THR A 197 16.06 4.76 -6.34
N ARG A 198 16.13 4.88 -7.67
CA ARG A 198 14.94 5.01 -8.53
C ARG A 198 14.06 3.77 -8.49
N ALA A 199 14.65 2.57 -8.50
CA ALA A 199 13.89 1.32 -8.33
C ALA A 199 13.15 1.27 -6.99
N LEU A 200 13.79 1.66 -5.89
CA LEU A 200 13.14 1.72 -4.57
C LEU A 200 12.01 2.75 -4.53
N LYS A 201 12.19 3.90 -5.18
CA LYS A 201 11.12 4.90 -5.34
C LYS A 201 9.92 4.32 -6.09
N PHE A 202 10.14 3.60 -7.18
CA PHE A 202 9.07 2.96 -7.95
C PHE A 202 8.36 1.86 -7.14
N MET A 203 9.12 1.08 -6.38
CA MET A 203 8.58 0.08 -5.46
C MET A 203 7.68 0.71 -4.40
N LEU A 204 8.13 1.78 -3.74
CA LEU A 204 7.35 2.51 -2.73
C LEU A 204 6.09 3.16 -3.32
N SER A 205 6.18 3.76 -4.50
CA SER A 205 5.00 4.25 -5.23
C SER A 205 3.99 3.14 -5.47
N ASN A 206 4.46 1.98 -5.93
CA ASN A 206 3.62 0.82 -6.13
C ASN A 206 2.95 0.34 -4.82
N LEU A 207 3.66 0.36 -3.68
CA LEU A 207 3.08 0.05 -2.38
C LEU A 207 2.03 1.09 -1.96
N LYS A 208 2.29 2.37 -2.20
CA LYS A 208 1.35 3.48 -1.92
C LYS A 208 0.06 3.36 -2.73
N TRP A 209 0.16 3.02 -4.02
CA TRP A 209 -1.01 2.70 -4.85
C TRP A 209 -1.71 1.44 -4.35
N GLY A 210 -0.95 0.42 -3.92
CA GLY A 210 -1.50 -0.77 -3.26
C GLY A 210 -2.37 -0.40 -2.06
N ILE A 211 -1.90 0.46 -1.16
CA ILE A 211 -2.70 0.97 -0.03
C ILE A 211 -4.01 1.58 -0.53
N ALA A 212 -3.94 2.48 -1.51
CA ALA A 212 -5.12 3.15 -2.06
C ALA A 212 -6.15 2.14 -2.59
N PHE A 213 -5.70 1.17 -3.40
CA PHE A 213 -6.57 0.16 -4.02
C PHE A 213 -7.16 -0.82 -3.01
N VAL A 214 -6.37 -1.29 -2.04
CA VAL A 214 -6.88 -2.13 -0.95
C VAL A 214 -7.95 -1.36 -0.18
N SER A 215 -7.72 -0.07 0.07
CA SER A 215 -8.67 0.74 0.83
C SER A 215 -9.94 1.08 0.06
N SER A 216 -9.89 1.25 -1.27
CA SER A 216 -11.09 1.45 -2.08
C SER A 216 -11.92 0.18 -2.22
N TYR A 217 -11.28 -1.00 -2.29
CA TYR A 217 -11.99 -2.28 -2.39
C TYR A 217 -12.98 -2.48 -1.23
N TYR A 218 -12.53 -2.27 0.02
CA TYR A 218 -13.39 -2.42 1.19
C TYR A 218 -14.41 -1.29 1.35
N TYR A 219 -14.18 -0.14 0.72
CA TYR A 219 -15.18 0.91 0.67
C TYR A 219 -16.39 0.45 -0.17
N ASN A 220 -16.12 -0.09 -1.36
CA ASN A 220 -17.17 -0.56 -2.27
C ASN A 220 -17.91 -1.79 -1.73
N GLU A 221 -17.24 -2.75 -1.09
CA GLU A 221 -17.92 -3.89 -0.44
C GLU A 221 -18.83 -3.47 0.72
N CYS A 222 -18.46 -2.45 1.49
CA CYS A 222 -19.27 -1.95 2.60
C CYS A 222 -20.52 -1.20 2.12
N ASP A 223 -20.49 -0.55 0.96
CA ASP A 223 -21.68 0.08 0.37
C ASP A 223 -22.62 -0.97 -0.25
N ILE A 224 -22.10 -2.02 -0.91
CA ILE A 224 -22.95 -3.10 -1.47
C ILE A 224 -23.70 -3.87 -0.36
N ARG A 225 -23.09 -4.05 0.81
CA ARG A 225 -23.76 -4.70 1.96
C ARG A 225 -24.83 -3.85 2.64
N LYS A 226 -25.00 -2.58 2.26
CA LYS A 226 -26.10 -1.74 2.76
C LYS A 226 -27.32 -1.76 1.84
N ASP A 227 -27.18 -2.29 0.64
CA ASP A 227 -28.24 -2.38 -0.38
C ASP A 227 -28.86 -3.79 -0.48
N ILE A 228 -28.59 -4.67 0.49
CA ILE A 228 -29.26 -5.97 0.72
C ILE A 228 -29.94 -5.92 2.08
#